data_AF-A0A9E1PYX2-F1
#
_entry.id   AF-A0A9E1PYX2-F1
#
_cell.length_a   1.000
_cell.length_b   1.000
_cell.length_c   1.000
_cell.angle_alpha   90.00
_cell.angle_beta   90.00
_cell.angle_gamma   90.00
#
_symmetry.space_group_name_H-M   'P 1'
#
loop_
_entity.id
_entity.type
_entity.pdbx_description
1 polymer ?
#
loop_
_entity_poly.entity_id
_entity_poly.type
_entity_poly.pdbx_seq_one_letter_code
_entity_poly.pdbx_strand_id
1 'polypeptide(L)'
;GVMLMVMFPVSGRVADHVPAHIPIMAGLLFFAAGALLMSGADVNTAFWSVAIFTMVGRFGMALIMPPLVSSALKTLPPEDLSRGSGALNFIRQLGGSCGINILVIWMEQRTQLYNDVLTATQTPANTASVEWLARVRELMNAGGVPEALHQSGALHYLGSVVEAQAGTLGFQDGFIFIAGVFICALIPTWILKRAR
;
A
#
# COMPACT_ATOMS: atom_id res chain seq x y z
N GLY A 1 -14.20 -1.08 6.53
CA GLY A 1 -15.62 -1.43 6.29
C GLY A 1 -16.53 -0.30 6.70
N VAL A 2 -16.61 -0.02 8.00
CA VAL A 2 -17.52 0.99 8.59
C VAL A 2 -17.39 2.37 7.96
N MET A 3 -16.18 2.90 7.77
CA MET A 3 -15.96 4.21 7.15
C MET A 3 -16.58 4.32 5.74
N LEU A 4 -16.44 3.28 4.91
CA LEU A 4 -17.02 3.27 3.57
C LEU A 4 -18.56 3.26 3.63
N MET A 5 -19.15 2.46 4.54
CA MET A 5 -20.60 2.43 4.74
C MET A 5 -21.16 3.80 5.10
N VAL A 6 -20.49 4.55 5.98
CA VAL A 6 -20.94 5.89 6.41
C VAL A 6 -20.72 6.93 5.30
N MET A 7 -19.64 6.80 4.52
CA MET A 7 -19.26 7.79 3.51
C MET A 7 -19.96 7.64 2.17
N PHE A 8 -20.43 6.44 1.81
CA PHE A 8 -21.10 6.25 0.53
C PHE A 8 -22.35 7.15 0.32
N PRO A 9 -23.28 7.29 1.29
CA PRO A 9 -24.41 8.20 1.15
C PRO A 9 -24.00 9.67 0.96
N VAL A 10 -22.95 10.10 1.64
CA VAL A 10 -22.42 11.47 1.55
C VAL A 10 -21.78 11.71 0.19
N SER A 11 -20.93 10.78 -0.26
CA SER A 11 -20.29 10.84 -1.57
C SER A 11 -21.30 10.79 -2.73
N GLY A 12 -22.40 10.05 -2.58
CA GLY A 12 -23.50 10.04 -3.54
C GLY A 12 -24.14 11.42 -3.71
N ARG A 13 -24.48 12.08 -2.60
CA ARG A 13 -25.02 13.46 -2.63
C ARG A 13 -24.05 14.47 -3.25
N VAL A 14 -22.75 14.32 -2.98
CA VAL A 14 -21.72 15.19 -3.59
C VAL A 14 -21.65 14.96 -5.11
N ALA A 15 -21.77 13.70 -5.56
CA ALA A 15 -21.76 13.36 -6.98
C ALA A 15 -22.96 13.93 -7.76
N ASP A 16 -24.09 14.14 -7.09
CA ASP A 16 -25.30 14.71 -7.70
C ASP A 16 -25.20 16.23 -7.91
N HIS A 17 -24.45 16.94 -7.06
CA HIS A 17 -24.38 18.41 -7.07
C HIS A 17 -23.06 18.99 -7.60
N VAL A 18 -22.00 18.19 -7.72
CA VAL A 18 -20.66 18.67 -8.10
C VAL A 18 -20.18 17.98 -9.39
N PRO A 19 -19.51 18.68 -10.32
CA PRO A 19 -18.90 18.06 -11.49
C PRO A 19 -17.98 16.90 -11.10
N ALA A 20 -18.17 15.73 -11.71
CA ALA A 20 -17.52 14.47 -11.32
C ALA A 20 -16.00 14.54 -11.15
N HIS A 21 -15.30 15.37 -11.94
CA HIS A 21 -13.85 15.51 -11.85
C HIS A 21 -13.36 16.04 -10.49
N ILE A 22 -14.13 16.89 -9.80
CA ILE A 22 -13.73 17.50 -8.52
C ILE A 22 -13.65 16.45 -7.38
N PRO A 23 -14.72 15.68 -7.07
CA PRO A 23 -14.64 14.65 -6.04
C PRO A 23 -13.66 13.53 -6.40
N ILE A 24 -13.49 13.21 -7.70
CA ILE A 24 -12.48 12.22 -8.13
C ILE A 24 -11.07 12.73 -7.85
N MET A 25 -10.73 13.97 -8.23
CA MET A 25 -9.42 14.55 -7.94
C MET A 25 -9.15 14.65 -6.44
N ALA A 26 -10.13 15.10 -5.66
CA ALA A 26 -10.01 15.15 -4.20
C ALA A 26 -9.78 13.75 -3.61
N GLY A 27 -10.55 12.76 -4.05
CA GLY A 27 -10.41 11.38 -3.59
C GLY A 27 -9.07 10.76 -3.97
N LEU A 28 -8.54 11.05 -5.16
CA LEU A 28 -7.20 10.63 -5.60
C LEU A 28 -6.11 11.22 -4.68
N LEU A 29 -6.22 12.50 -4.33
CA LEU A 29 -5.29 13.16 -3.41
C LEU A 29 -5.37 12.60 -1.99
N PHE A 30 -6.58 12.38 -1.47
CA PHE A 30 -6.75 11.75 -0.15
C PHE A 30 -6.18 10.33 -0.13
N PHE A 31 -6.37 9.56 -1.20
CA PHE A 31 -5.80 8.22 -1.29
C PHE A 31 -4.27 8.26 -1.34
N ALA A 32 -3.69 9.12 -2.18
CA ALA A 32 -2.25 9.31 -2.26
C ALA A 32 -1.66 9.75 -0.92
N ALA A 33 -2.32 10.69 -0.21
CA ALA A 33 -1.90 11.12 1.12
C ALA A 33 -1.96 9.97 2.14
N GLY A 34 -3.03 9.17 2.14
CA GLY A 34 -3.15 7.99 3.00
C GLY A 34 -2.05 6.95 2.72
N ALA A 35 -1.72 6.72 1.45
CA ALA A 35 -0.62 5.84 1.06
C ALA A 35 0.74 6.40 1.51
N LEU A 36 1.01 7.69 1.32
CA LEU A 36 2.25 8.32 1.79
C LEU A 36 2.39 8.27 3.31
N LEU A 37 1.31 8.49 4.06
CA LEU A 37 1.32 8.31 5.52
C LEU A 37 1.67 6.88 5.91
N MET A 38 1.13 5.90 5.17
CA MET A 38 1.43 4.49 5.40
C MET A 38 2.85 4.09 4.98
N SER A 39 3.46 4.81 4.04
CA SER A 39 4.88 4.58 3.67
C SER A 39 5.86 4.93 4.79
N GLY A 40 5.45 5.73 5.78
CA GLY A 40 6.23 6.00 6.98
C GLY A 40 5.95 5.04 8.14
N ALA A 41 4.99 4.11 7.98
CA ALA A 41 4.62 3.17 9.03
C ALA A 41 5.54 1.95 9.03
N ASP A 42 5.83 1.45 10.23
CA ASP A 42 6.66 0.28 10.49
C ASP A 42 6.00 -0.65 11.53
N VAL A 43 6.72 -1.69 11.94
CA VAL A 43 6.27 -2.67 12.95
C VAL A 43 6.00 -2.07 14.33
N ASN A 44 6.55 -0.89 14.63
CA ASN A 44 6.40 -0.20 15.92
C ASN A 44 5.30 0.87 15.88
N THR A 45 4.67 1.07 14.73
CA THR A 45 3.67 2.12 14.55
C THR A 45 2.39 1.77 15.30
N ALA A 46 1.91 2.69 16.12
CA ALA A 46 0.71 2.50 16.93
C ALA A 46 -0.52 2.16 16.07
N PHE A 47 -1.34 1.23 16.56
CA PHE A 47 -2.56 0.78 15.88
C PHE A 47 -3.45 1.94 15.42
N TRP A 48 -3.66 2.94 16.28
CA TRP A 48 -4.52 4.08 15.96
C TRP A 48 -3.96 4.96 14.83
N SER A 49 -2.64 5.07 14.70
CA SER A 49 -2.02 5.78 13.57
C SER A 49 -2.31 5.06 12.26
N VAL A 50 -2.05 3.74 12.20
CA VAL A 50 -2.36 2.90 11.04
C VAL A 50 -3.85 2.93 10.70
N ALA A 51 -4.71 2.91 11.72
CA ALA A 51 -6.16 3.02 11.54
C ALA A 51 -6.54 4.34 10.88
N ILE A 52 -6.01 5.46 11.36
CA ILE A 52 -6.27 6.80 10.78
C ILE A 52 -5.74 6.88 9.34
N PHE A 53 -4.51 6.42 9.07
CA PHE A 53 -3.93 6.44 7.72
C PHE A 53 -4.77 5.62 6.73
N THR A 54 -5.22 4.44 7.17
CA THR A 54 -6.14 3.60 6.40
C THR A 54 -7.48 4.28 6.19
N MET A 55 -8.03 4.96 7.20
CA MET A 55 -9.30 5.70 7.09
C MET A 55 -9.21 6.82 6.05
N VAL A 56 -8.10 7.57 6.01
CA VAL A 56 -7.86 8.61 5.00
C VAL A 56 -7.90 8.02 3.59
N GLY A 57 -7.23 6.89 3.36
CA GLY A 57 -7.29 6.19 2.07
C GLY A 57 -8.70 5.70 1.72
N ARG A 58 -9.44 5.17 2.70
CA ARG A 58 -10.83 4.71 2.49
C ARG A 58 -11.78 5.86 2.19
N PHE A 59 -11.57 7.02 2.81
CA PHE A 59 -12.30 8.23 2.50
C PHE A 59 -12.07 8.65 1.03
N GLY A 60 -10.81 8.61 0.58
CA GLY A 60 -10.47 8.85 -0.83
C GLY A 60 -11.22 7.91 -1.79
N MET A 61 -11.26 6.61 -1.50
CA MET A 61 -12.01 5.63 -2.31
C MET A 61 -13.51 5.90 -2.36
N ALA A 62 -14.12 6.32 -1.24
CA ALA A 62 -15.54 6.65 -1.19
C ALA A 62 -15.88 7.85 -2.09
N LEU A 63 -14.98 8.82 -2.22
CA LEU A 63 -15.17 9.98 -3.10
C LEU A 63 -14.98 9.65 -4.58
N ILE A 64 -14.12 8.68 -4.93
CA ILE A 64 -13.83 8.33 -6.33
C ILE A 64 -14.97 7.53 -6.96
N MET A 65 -15.43 6.46 -6.29
CA MET A 65 -16.21 5.40 -6.95
C MET A 65 -17.58 5.87 -7.49
N PRO A 66 -18.45 6.53 -6.70
CA PRO A 66 -19.77 6.94 -7.19
C PRO A 66 -19.74 7.90 -8.39
N PRO A 67 -19.01 9.04 -8.36
CA PRO A 67 -18.98 9.95 -9.51
C PRO A 67 -18.26 9.35 -10.73
N LEU A 68 -17.29 8.46 -10.52
CA LEU A 68 -16.61 7.75 -11.61
C LEU A 68 -17.58 6.83 -12.36
N VAL A 69 -18.28 5.96 -11.63
CA VAL A 69 -19.24 5.01 -12.23
C VAL A 69 -20.42 5.75 -12.85
N SER A 70 -20.98 6.74 -12.14
CA SER A 70 -22.08 7.57 -12.65
C SER A 70 -21.67 8.29 -13.95
N SER A 71 -20.50 8.93 -13.98
CA SER A 71 -20.05 9.63 -15.18
C SER A 71 -19.73 8.70 -16.36
N ALA A 72 -19.25 7.48 -16.11
CA ALA A 72 -18.95 6.50 -17.15
C ALA A 72 -20.23 5.93 -17.80
N LEU A 73 -21.30 5.74 -17.03
CA LEU A 73 -22.56 5.20 -17.53
C LEU A 73 -23.50 6.27 -18.08
N LYS A 74 -23.40 7.52 -17.62
CA LYS A 74 -24.26 8.64 -18.05
C LYS A 74 -24.17 8.95 -19.55
N THR A 75 -23.11 8.50 -20.23
CA THR A 75 -22.93 8.70 -21.68
C THR A 75 -23.62 7.65 -22.54
N LEU A 76 -24.21 6.61 -21.94
CA LEU A 76 -24.84 5.51 -22.66
C LEU A 76 -26.37 5.67 -22.72
N PRO A 77 -27.02 5.28 -23.83
CA PRO A 77 -28.47 5.17 -23.89
C PRO A 77 -28.99 4.08 -22.94
N PRO A 78 -30.27 4.15 -22.49
CA PRO A 78 -30.82 3.22 -21.50
C PRO A 78 -30.71 1.74 -21.90
N GLU A 79 -30.88 1.41 -23.18
CA GLU A 79 -30.73 0.04 -23.68
C GLU A 79 -29.32 -0.55 -23.51
N ASP A 80 -28.28 0.28 -23.46
CA ASP A 80 -26.89 -0.16 -23.37
C ASP A 80 -26.33 -0.12 -21.94
N LEU A 81 -27.07 0.42 -20.96
CA LEU A 81 -26.60 0.54 -19.57
C LEU A 81 -26.19 -0.81 -18.97
N SER A 82 -26.94 -1.88 -19.24
CA SER A 82 -26.62 -3.22 -18.75
C SER A 82 -25.28 -3.71 -19.31
N ARG A 83 -25.07 -3.59 -20.63
CA ARG A 83 -23.83 -3.97 -21.32
C ARG A 83 -22.65 -3.12 -20.87
N GLY A 84 -22.84 -1.80 -20.78
CA GLY A 84 -21.82 -0.85 -20.32
C GLY A 84 -21.38 -1.10 -18.88
N SER A 85 -22.34 -1.40 -17.98
CA SER A 85 -22.02 -1.74 -16.58
C SER A 85 -21.20 -3.03 -16.47
N GLY A 86 -21.50 -4.04 -17.30
CA GLY A 86 -20.74 -5.27 -17.39
C GLY A 86 -19.31 -5.04 -17.87
N ALA A 87 -19.15 -4.27 -18.96
CA ALA A 87 -17.84 -3.90 -19.49
C ALA A 87 -17.00 -3.10 -18.48
N LEU A 88 -17.61 -2.12 -17.80
CA LEU A 88 -16.94 -1.33 -16.76
C LEU A 88 -16.46 -2.22 -15.60
N ASN A 89 -17.29 -3.16 -15.14
CA ASN A 89 -16.90 -4.11 -14.11
C ASN A 89 -15.79 -5.06 -14.57
N PHE A 90 -15.82 -5.52 -15.83
CA PHE A 90 -14.76 -6.35 -16.39
C PHE A 90 -13.42 -5.61 -16.42
N ILE A 91 -13.38 -4.39 -16.97
CA ILE A 91 -12.17 -3.56 -17.03
C ILE A 91 -11.63 -3.29 -15.62
N ARG A 92 -12.52 -3.01 -14.66
CA ARG A 92 -12.13 -2.78 -13.26
C ARG A 92 -11.53 -4.01 -12.60
N GLN A 93 -12.11 -5.19 -12.82
CA GLN A 93 -11.58 -6.45 -12.28
C GLN A 93 -10.23 -6.77 -12.91
N LEU A 94 -10.11 -6.62 -14.24
CA LEU A 94 -8.86 -6.82 -14.96
C LEU A 94 -7.77 -5.85 -14.48
N GLY A 95 -8.07 -4.56 -14.39
CA GLY A 95 -7.16 -3.55 -13.87
C GLY A 95 -6.79 -3.79 -12.40
N GLY A 96 -7.75 -4.25 -11.60
CA GLY A 96 -7.51 -4.65 -10.21
C GLY A 96 -6.54 -5.83 -10.09
N SER A 97 -6.75 -6.90 -10.86
CA SER A 97 -5.85 -8.06 -10.84
C SER A 97 -4.45 -7.72 -11.37
N CYS A 98 -4.37 -6.98 -12.48
CA CYS A 98 -3.08 -6.57 -13.05
C CYS A 98 -2.33 -5.62 -12.11
N GLY A 99 -3.02 -4.64 -11.53
CA GLY A 99 -2.42 -3.68 -10.61
C GLY A 99 -1.88 -4.34 -9.34
N ILE A 100 -2.63 -5.29 -8.76
CA ILE A 100 -2.17 -6.07 -7.61
C ILE A 100 -0.94 -6.89 -7.98
N ASN A 101 -0.93 -7.57 -9.14
CA ASN A 101 0.21 -8.38 -9.56
C ASN A 101 1.48 -7.54 -9.77
N ILE A 102 1.37 -6.39 -10.44
CA ILE A 102 2.49 -5.45 -10.63
C ILE A 102 3.02 -4.97 -9.28
N LEU A 103 2.13 -4.61 -8.36
CA LEU A 103 2.50 -4.17 -7.02
C LEU A 103 3.24 -5.26 -6.24
N VAL A 104 2.77 -6.51 -6.29
CA VAL A 104 3.41 -7.65 -5.62
C VAL A 104 4.80 -7.88 -6.18
N ILE A 105 4.96 -7.92 -7.51
CA ILE A 105 6.27 -8.09 -8.16
C ILE A 105 7.22 -6.96 -7.77
N TRP A 106 6.73 -5.71 -7.80
CA TRP A 106 7.52 -4.55 -7.37
C TRP A 106 7.98 -4.68 -5.93
N MET A 107 7.07 -5.00 -5.00
CA MET A 107 7.40 -5.16 -3.59
C MET A 107 8.37 -6.31 -3.34
N GLU A 108 8.24 -7.43 -4.05
CA GLU A 108 9.17 -8.56 -3.98
C GLU A 108 10.57 -8.15 -4.43
N GLN A 109 10.70 -7.47 -5.58
CA GLN A 109 11.98 -6.96 -6.07
C GLN A 109 12.63 -5.97 -5.09
N ARG A 110 11.84 -5.06 -4.51
CA ARG A 110 12.35 -4.10 -3.50
C ARG A 110 12.76 -4.81 -2.22
N THR A 111 12.01 -5.80 -1.77
CA THR A 111 12.35 -6.61 -0.59
C THR A 111 13.65 -7.39 -0.81
N GLN A 112 13.85 -7.98 -1.99
CA GLN A 112 15.11 -8.66 -2.34
C GLN A 112 16.28 -7.67 -2.36
N LEU A 113 16.11 -6.49 -2.97
CA LEU A 113 17.12 -5.44 -2.96
C LEU A 113 17.55 -5.05 -1.54
N TYR A 114 16.59 -4.81 -0.63
CA TYR A 114 16.93 -4.47 0.75
C TYR A 114 17.55 -5.63 1.51
N ASN A 115 17.16 -6.87 1.24
CA ASN A 115 17.81 -8.04 1.81
C ASN A 115 19.29 -8.10 1.42
N ASP A 116 19.62 -7.90 0.16
CA ASP A 116 21.00 -7.92 -0.34
C ASP A 116 21.82 -6.79 0.27
N VAL A 117 21.27 -5.57 0.29
CA VAL A 117 21.94 -4.38 0.85
C VAL A 117 22.17 -4.54 2.35
N LEU A 118 21.16 -4.96 3.12
CA LEU A 118 21.29 -5.14 4.56
C LEU A 118 22.24 -6.29 4.89
N THR A 119 22.17 -7.41 4.17
CA THR A 119 23.09 -8.54 4.35
C THR A 119 24.54 -8.14 4.06
N ALA A 120 24.78 -7.34 3.01
CA ALA A 120 26.12 -6.84 2.69
C ALA A 120 26.74 -5.98 3.81
N THR A 121 25.91 -5.36 4.67
CA THR A 121 26.41 -4.64 5.86
C THR A 121 26.75 -5.56 7.04
N GLN A 122 26.31 -6.82 7.03
CA GLN A 122 26.55 -7.80 8.10
C GLN A 122 27.92 -8.48 7.90
N THR A 123 28.99 -7.74 8.16
CA THR A 123 30.37 -8.24 8.06
C THR A 123 30.98 -8.44 9.44
N PRO A 124 32.05 -9.27 9.59
CA PRO A 124 32.79 -9.38 10.85
C PRO A 124 33.41 -8.04 11.33
N ALA A 125 33.55 -7.06 10.44
CA ALA A 125 34.03 -5.72 10.78
C ALA A 125 32.92 -4.79 11.31
N ASN A 126 31.65 -5.16 11.17
CA ASN A 126 30.53 -4.40 11.70
C ASN A 126 30.38 -4.66 13.21
N THR A 127 30.94 -3.76 14.02
CA THR A 127 30.94 -3.88 15.49
C THR A 127 29.54 -4.01 16.07
N ALA A 128 28.55 -3.31 15.50
CA ALA A 128 27.17 -3.39 15.97
C ALA A 128 26.57 -4.79 15.76
N SER A 129 26.80 -5.40 14.59
CA SER A 129 26.35 -6.77 14.29
C SER A 129 27.04 -7.79 15.18
N VAL A 130 28.35 -7.64 15.42
CA VAL A 130 29.13 -8.54 16.29
C VAL A 130 28.63 -8.46 17.74
N GLU A 131 28.42 -7.25 18.27
CA GLU A 131 27.91 -7.05 19.62
C GLU A 131 26.49 -7.62 19.78
N TRP A 132 25.62 -7.38 18.80
CA TRP A 132 24.27 -7.92 18.82
C TRP A 132 24.25 -9.45 18.79
N LEU A 133 25.08 -10.07 17.93
CA LEU A 133 25.23 -11.54 17.90
C LEU A 133 25.73 -12.09 19.23
N ALA A 134 26.64 -11.39 19.92
CA ALA A 134 27.12 -11.80 21.24
C ALA A 134 25.98 -11.79 22.28
N ARG A 135 25.13 -10.75 22.29
CA ARG A 135 23.95 -10.67 23.17
C ARG A 135 22.94 -11.79 22.88
N VAL A 136 22.70 -12.12 21.62
CA VAL A 136 21.81 -13.23 21.25
C VAL A 136 22.35 -14.56 21.75
N ARG A 137 23.67 -14.82 21.61
CA ARG A 137 24.30 -16.04 22.14
C ARG A 137 24.20 -16.12 23.66
N GLU A 138 24.36 -15.00 24.36
CA GLU A 138 24.18 -14.93 25.82
C GLU A 138 22.75 -15.30 26.23
N LEU A 139 21.73 -14.78 25.53
CA LEU A 139 20.33 -15.14 25.75
C LEU A 139 20.07 -16.63 25.47
N MET A 140 20.67 -17.18 24.40
CA MET A 140 20.56 -18.60 24.09
C MET A 140 21.20 -19.49 25.18
N ASN A 141 22.35 -19.07 25.71
CA ASN A 141 23.00 -19.74 26.83
C ASN A 141 22.11 -19.72 28.08
N ALA A 142 21.56 -18.56 28.44
CA ALA A 142 20.63 -18.41 29.55
C ALA A 142 19.34 -19.23 29.36
N GLY A 143 18.90 -19.42 28.11
CA GLY A 143 17.78 -20.28 27.74
C GLY A 143 18.09 -21.79 27.72
N GLY A 144 19.33 -22.20 28.03
CA GLY A 144 19.74 -23.62 28.06
C GLY A 144 19.99 -24.24 26.68
N VAL A 145 20.16 -23.43 25.63
CA VAL A 145 20.48 -23.94 24.29
C VAL A 145 21.93 -24.46 24.29
N PRO A 146 22.22 -25.64 23.71
CA PRO A 146 23.58 -26.17 23.59
C PRO A 146 24.55 -25.21 22.88
N GLU A 147 25.78 -25.09 23.39
CA GLU A 147 26.81 -24.18 22.87
C GLU A 147 27.13 -24.42 21.37
N ALA A 148 27.09 -25.68 20.94
CA ALA A 148 27.26 -26.07 19.53
C ALA A 148 26.27 -25.39 18.58
N LEU A 149 25.12 -24.92 19.07
CA LEU A 149 24.08 -24.24 18.29
C LEU A 149 24.11 -22.71 18.42
N HIS A 150 24.94 -22.14 19.30
CA HIS A 150 24.93 -20.69 19.56
C HIS A 150 25.31 -19.88 18.32
N GLN A 151 26.34 -20.30 17.58
CA GLN A 151 26.79 -19.58 16.39
C GLN A 151 25.77 -19.66 15.25
N SER A 152 25.28 -20.86 14.93
CA SER A 152 24.31 -21.05 13.84
C SER A 152 22.95 -20.45 14.17
N GLY A 153 22.48 -20.59 15.42
CA GLY A 153 21.21 -20.01 15.86
C GLY A 153 21.24 -18.47 15.89
N ALA A 154 22.33 -17.86 16.38
CA ALA A 154 22.45 -16.41 16.36
C ALA A 154 22.50 -15.83 14.94
N LEU A 155 23.22 -16.49 14.02
CA LEU A 155 23.25 -16.09 12.60
C LEU A 155 21.90 -16.29 11.91
N HIS A 156 21.20 -17.38 12.20
CA HIS A 156 19.85 -17.61 11.69
C HIS A 156 18.89 -16.52 12.17
N TYR A 157 18.94 -16.16 13.46
CA TYR A 157 18.12 -15.09 14.01
C TYR A 157 18.47 -13.74 13.36
N LEU A 158 19.75 -13.42 13.16
CA LEU A 158 20.16 -12.23 12.40
C LEU A 158 19.52 -12.20 11.01
N GLY A 159 19.57 -13.33 10.28
CA GLY A 159 18.95 -13.47 8.98
C GLY A 159 17.44 -13.18 9.02
N SER A 160 16.72 -13.73 10.00
CA SER A 160 15.28 -13.48 10.16
C SER A 160 14.94 -12.01 10.45
N VAL A 161 15.82 -11.30 11.18
CA VAL A 161 15.66 -9.87 11.46
C VAL A 161 15.92 -9.04 10.21
N VAL A 162 16.96 -9.37 9.44
CA VAL A 162 17.26 -8.74 8.15
C VAL A 162 16.08 -8.92 7.20
N GLU A 163 15.54 -10.13 7.09
CA GLU A 163 14.39 -10.44 6.25
C GLU A 163 13.14 -9.63 6.65
N ALA A 164 12.86 -9.53 7.95
CA ALA A 164 11.75 -8.73 8.47
C ALA A 164 11.91 -7.23 8.19
N GLN A 165 13.13 -6.69 8.32
CA GLN A 165 13.41 -5.29 8.02
C GLN A 165 13.32 -5.01 6.51
N ALA A 166 13.90 -5.87 5.68
CA ALA A 166 13.81 -5.77 4.23
C ALA A 166 12.36 -5.82 3.74
N GLY A 167 11.54 -6.70 4.32
CA GLY A 167 10.11 -6.78 4.04
C GLY A 167 9.36 -5.50 4.44
N THR A 168 9.72 -4.90 5.57
CA THR A 168 9.13 -3.61 6.00
C THR A 168 9.46 -2.49 5.01
N LEU A 169 10.73 -2.35 4.61
CA LEU A 169 11.15 -1.33 3.64
C LEU A 169 10.53 -1.55 2.25
N GLY A 170 10.44 -2.82 1.80
CA GLY A 170 9.76 -3.17 0.56
C GLY A 170 8.27 -2.81 0.58
N PHE A 171 7.62 -2.98 1.73
CA PHE A 171 6.22 -2.59 1.94
C PHE A 171 6.02 -1.06 1.88
N GLN A 172 6.93 -0.31 2.50
CA GLN A 172 6.92 1.16 2.46
C GLN A 172 7.07 1.68 1.02
N ASP A 173 7.98 1.12 0.23
CA ASP A 173 8.14 1.45 -1.19
C ASP A 173 6.90 1.10 -2.01
N GLY A 174 6.18 0.02 -1.66
CA GLY A 174 4.89 -0.33 -2.26
C GLY A 174 3.86 0.80 -2.11
N PHE A 175 3.78 1.43 -0.95
CA PHE A 175 2.87 2.57 -0.77
C PHE A 175 3.30 3.82 -1.53
N ILE A 176 4.59 4.09 -1.63
CA ILE A 176 5.11 5.20 -2.44
C ILE A 176 4.76 4.97 -3.91
N PHE A 177 4.92 3.73 -4.39
CA PHE A 177 4.54 3.35 -5.74
C PHE A 177 3.04 3.59 -6.00
N ILE A 178 2.18 3.12 -5.10
CA ILE A 178 0.72 3.35 -5.20
C ILE A 178 0.39 4.84 -5.16
N ALA A 179 1.01 5.61 -4.27
CA ALA A 179 0.80 7.05 -4.20
C ALA A 179 1.16 7.73 -5.54
N GLY A 180 2.28 7.34 -6.15
CA GLY A 180 2.68 7.77 -7.49
C GLY A 180 1.64 7.45 -8.56
N VAL A 181 1.10 6.22 -8.58
CA VAL A 181 0.03 5.82 -9.50
C VAL A 181 -1.21 6.69 -9.34
N PHE A 182 -1.64 6.96 -8.10
CA PHE A 182 -2.81 7.81 -7.82
C PHE A 182 -2.58 9.28 -8.19
N ILE A 183 -1.36 9.79 -8.00
CA ILE A 183 -0.99 11.14 -8.46
C ILE A 183 -0.99 11.21 -9.99
N CYS A 184 -0.43 10.21 -10.68
CA CYS A 184 -0.47 10.12 -12.15
C CYS A 184 -1.91 10.05 -12.68
N ALA A 185 -2.82 9.39 -11.96
CA ALA A 185 -4.25 9.33 -12.30
C ALA A 185 -4.97 10.69 -12.23
N LEU A 186 -4.36 11.74 -11.66
CA LEU A 186 -4.88 13.11 -11.75
C LEU A 186 -4.85 13.63 -13.19
N ILE A 187 -3.88 13.21 -14.01
CA ILE A 187 -3.75 13.64 -15.40
C ILE A 187 -4.99 13.24 -16.23
N PRO A 188 -5.39 11.96 -16.33
CA PRO A 188 -6.60 11.60 -17.08
C PRO A 188 -7.88 12.18 -16.46
N THR A 189 -7.93 12.33 -15.13
CA THR A 189 -9.08 12.98 -14.46
C THR A 189 -9.22 14.45 -14.86
N TRP A 190 -8.10 15.14 -15.03
CA TRP A 190 -8.08 16.52 -15.51
C TRP A 190 -8.45 16.64 -16.99
N ILE A 191 -8.12 15.63 -17.81
CA ILE A 191 -8.61 15.55 -19.20
C ILE A 191 -10.14 15.40 -19.23
N LEU A 192 -10.72 14.61 -18.31
CA LEU A 192 -12.17 14.44 -18.18
C LEU A 192 -12.89 15.77 -17.85
N LYS A 193 -12.22 16.71 -17.16
CA LYS A 193 -12.75 18.08 -16.97
C LYS A 193 -12.94 18.83 -18.29
N ARG A 194 -12.06 18.61 -19.28
CA ARG A 194 -12.04 19.35 -20.55
C ARG A 194 -12.95 18.76 -21.63
N ALA A 195 -13.36 17.50 -21.48
CA ALA A 195 -14.20 16.79 -22.44
C ALA A 195 -15.72 17.07 -22.26
N ARG A 196 -16.09 17.93 -21.31
CA ARG A 196 -17.43 18.49 -21.12
C ARG A 196 -17.38 20.00 -21.33
#